data_AF-R6C335-F1
#
_entry.id   AF-R6C335-F1
#
_cell.length_a   1.000
_cell.length_b   1.000
_cell.length_c   1.000
_cell.angle_alpha   90.00
_cell.angle_beta   90.00
_cell.angle_gamma   90.00
#
_symmetry.space_group_name_H-M   'P 1'
#
loop_
_entity.id
_entity.type
_entity.pdbx_description
1 polymer ?
#
loop_
_entity_poly.entity_id
_entity_poly.type
_entity_poly.pdbx_seq_one_letter_code
_entity_poly.pdbx_strand_id
1 'polypeptide(L)'
;MKLTRTIIAICLCMVAVAGFAQKATNNPFFRFATKAEAQMLITDIDEYTNGWNQFDICSRLQNKEGRKSQLLTLAMSSVQNWSDTEKKKVTNAFNAIVASIKKQKLALSFPDEIILIKTSMQEEGGASAYTRKNWIAIGENVLNNTQDAQMQLLLAHELFHILTRHNLNFKKSVYQTIGFTVMDHEILFPTDILEKRISNPDISRYDSYAPLTVNGKTQNCTMMIYTDRPYEDGDFFDYIKIGLIPLNEQFIPIQENGETIIIPIEQAEDLYEKIGKNTDYVINPEEVLADNFAFMIVEKKDLPTPEVVNRMKEVLKK
;
A
#
# COMPACT_ATOMS: atom_id res chain seq x y z
N MET A 1 -3.22 76.61 8.21
CA MET A 1 -3.18 76.19 6.79
C MET A 1 -2.01 75.25 6.62
N LYS A 2 -2.09 73.99 6.21
CA LYS A 2 -3.15 73.19 5.56
C LYS A 2 -3.14 71.80 6.19
N LEU A 3 -4.33 71.30 6.49
CA LEU A 3 -4.63 69.91 6.80
C LEU A 3 -4.49 69.12 5.48
N THR A 4 -3.64 68.10 5.42
CA THR A 4 -3.69 67.09 4.35
C THR A 4 -3.93 65.73 4.99
N ARG A 5 -5.19 65.30 4.83
CA ARG A 5 -5.71 63.99 5.19
C ARG A 5 -5.08 62.94 4.28
N THR A 6 -4.38 61.97 4.84
CA THR A 6 -4.04 60.74 4.13
C THR A 6 -4.97 59.64 4.62
N ILE A 7 -5.96 59.32 3.79
CA ILE A 7 -6.87 58.20 4.01
C ILE A 7 -6.09 56.92 3.67
N ILE A 8 -5.80 56.09 4.67
CA ILE A 8 -5.29 54.74 4.47
C ILE A 8 -6.52 53.86 4.19
N ALA A 9 -6.73 53.51 2.93
CA ALA A 9 -7.70 52.51 2.54
C ALA A 9 -7.09 51.13 2.80
N ILE A 10 -7.58 50.44 3.83
CA ILE A 10 -7.27 49.03 4.09
C ILE A 10 -8.13 48.21 3.13
N CYS A 11 -7.55 47.78 2.00
CA CYS A 11 -8.13 46.75 1.15
C CYS A 11 -7.97 45.40 1.87
N LEU A 12 -9.04 44.93 2.51
CA LEU A 12 -9.20 43.52 2.88
C LEU A 12 -9.30 42.70 1.59
N CYS A 13 -8.18 42.13 1.13
CA CYS A 13 -8.20 41.01 0.21
C CYS A 13 -8.68 39.77 0.98
N MET A 14 -10.00 39.55 0.99
CA MET A 14 -10.55 38.22 1.28
C MET A 14 -10.13 37.30 0.14
N VAL A 15 -9.02 36.59 0.32
CA VAL A 15 -8.71 35.41 -0.49
C VAL A 15 -9.73 34.36 -0.08
N ALA A 16 -10.83 34.28 -0.83
CA ALA A 16 -11.70 33.12 -0.78
C ALA A 16 -10.85 31.93 -1.24
N VAL A 17 -10.41 31.12 -0.28
CA VAL A 17 -9.95 29.76 -0.58
C VAL A 17 -11.19 29.03 -1.04
N ALA A 18 -11.44 29.06 -2.35
CA ALA A 18 -12.35 28.14 -2.97
C ALA A 18 -11.76 26.75 -2.72
N GLY A 19 -12.30 26.05 -1.72
CA GLY A 19 -12.10 24.62 -1.62
C GLY A 19 -12.56 24.05 -2.94
N PHE A 20 -11.61 23.61 -3.77
CA PHE A 20 -11.93 22.81 -4.93
C PHE A 20 -12.58 21.55 -4.39
N ALA A 21 -13.91 21.52 -4.41
CA ALA A 21 -14.65 20.28 -4.31
C ALA A 21 -14.19 19.44 -5.49
N GLN A 22 -13.24 18.54 -5.24
CA GLN A 22 -12.68 17.65 -6.23
C GLN A 22 -13.84 16.84 -6.79
N LYS A 23 -14.13 17.03 -8.08
CA LYS A 23 -15.23 16.36 -8.75
C LYS A 23 -14.86 14.89 -8.82
N ALA A 24 -15.44 14.08 -7.92
CA ALA A 24 -15.20 12.64 -7.91
C ALA A 24 -15.41 12.08 -9.32
N THR A 25 -14.34 11.58 -9.92
CA THR A 25 -14.40 10.91 -11.21
C THR A 25 -14.93 9.50 -10.98
N ASN A 26 -15.95 9.09 -11.73
CA ASN A 26 -16.55 7.76 -11.57
C ASN A 26 -15.71 6.63 -12.19
N ASN A 27 -14.62 6.96 -12.88
CA ASN A 27 -13.68 5.99 -13.45
C ASN A 27 -12.24 6.44 -13.16
N PRO A 28 -11.31 5.51 -12.90
CA PRO A 28 -9.90 5.84 -12.81
C PRO A 28 -9.39 6.37 -14.15
N PHE A 29 -8.70 7.51 -14.12
CA PHE A 29 -7.87 7.95 -15.23
C PHE A 29 -6.46 7.41 -15.02
N PHE A 30 -5.91 6.75 -16.04
CA PHE A 30 -4.54 6.25 -16.00
C PHE A 30 -3.80 6.58 -17.28
N ARG A 31 -2.47 6.66 -17.17
CA ARG A 31 -1.57 6.80 -18.32
C ARG A 31 -0.29 6.02 -18.12
N PHE A 32 0.40 5.74 -19.22
CA PHE A 32 1.69 5.06 -19.22
C PHE A 32 2.80 6.10 -19.13
N ALA A 33 3.67 5.98 -18.11
CA ALA A 33 4.84 6.83 -17.99
C ALA A 33 5.80 6.61 -19.16
N THR A 34 6.50 7.67 -19.55
CA THR A 34 7.72 7.48 -20.36
C THR A 34 8.82 6.89 -19.49
N LYS A 35 9.84 6.26 -20.09
CA LYS A 35 10.99 5.75 -19.32
C LYS A 35 11.67 6.85 -18.49
N ALA A 36 11.85 8.04 -19.06
CA ALA A 36 12.48 9.17 -18.35
C ALA A 36 11.65 9.61 -17.13
N GLU A 37 10.33 9.72 -17.29
CA GLU A 37 9.43 10.04 -16.19
C GLU A 37 9.43 8.96 -15.10
N ALA A 38 9.33 7.69 -15.50
CA ALA A 38 9.36 6.57 -14.57
C ALA A 38 10.68 6.51 -13.78
N GLN A 39 11.81 6.84 -14.41
CA GLN A 39 13.10 6.98 -13.71
C GLN A 39 13.08 8.09 -12.66
N MET A 40 12.42 9.22 -12.92
CA MET A 40 12.25 10.27 -11.92
C MET A 40 11.36 9.82 -10.77
N LEU A 41 10.23 9.15 -11.07
CA LEU A 41 9.28 8.69 -10.06
C LEU A 41 9.86 7.61 -9.13
N ILE A 42 10.55 6.61 -9.70
CA ILE A 42 11.06 5.47 -8.92
C ILE A 42 12.21 5.89 -8.00
N THR A 43 12.99 6.91 -8.38
CA THR A 43 14.14 7.41 -7.61
C THR A 43 13.81 8.56 -6.66
N ASP A 44 12.53 8.91 -6.54
CA ASP A 44 12.09 10.01 -5.69
C ASP A 44 12.46 9.76 -4.22
N ILE A 45 12.78 10.84 -3.51
CA ILE A 45 13.12 10.81 -2.08
C ILE A 45 11.86 11.15 -1.29
N ASP A 46 11.13 10.13 -0.87
CA ASP A 46 9.85 10.24 -0.17
C ASP A 46 9.82 9.37 1.10
N GLU A 47 8.65 9.24 1.72
CA GLU A 47 8.46 8.45 2.93
C GLU A 47 8.94 7.00 2.77
N TYR A 48 8.71 6.37 1.61
CA TYR A 48 9.14 5.00 1.35
C TYR A 48 10.67 4.89 1.27
N THR A 49 11.32 5.69 0.42
CA THR A 49 12.78 5.57 0.25
C THR A 49 13.55 6.12 1.45
N ASN A 50 12.97 7.06 2.21
CA ASN A 50 13.51 7.48 3.50
C ASN A 50 13.32 6.43 4.60
N GLY A 51 12.29 5.61 4.48
CA GLY A 51 11.97 4.55 5.43
C GLY A 51 12.81 3.28 5.31
N TRP A 52 13.65 3.16 4.26
CA TRP A 52 14.58 2.04 4.08
C TRP A 52 15.65 2.02 5.17
N ASN A 53 15.74 0.89 5.87
CA ASN A 53 16.87 0.61 6.75
C ASN A 53 18.00 -0.11 6.01
N GLN A 54 19.08 -0.43 6.74
CA GLN A 54 20.23 -1.11 6.14
C GLN A 54 19.88 -2.51 5.61
N PHE A 55 18.97 -3.22 6.28
CA PHE A 55 18.50 -4.52 5.82
C PHE A 55 17.80 -4.40 4.46
N ASP A 56 16.81 -3.50 4.33
CA ASP A 56 16.08 -3.24 3.07
C ASP A 56 17.03 -3.00 1.89
N ILE A 57 18.07 -2.20 2.13
CA ILE A 57 19.07 -1.83 1.13
C ILE A 57 19.89 -3.05 0.73
N CYS A 58 20.46 -3.76 1.71
CA CYS A 58 21.34 -4.90 1.44
C CYS A 58 20.59 -6.06 0.77
N SER A 59 19.37 -6.36 1.23
CA SER A 59 18.58 -7.48 0.72
C SER A 59 18.10 -7.26 -0.72
N ARG A 60 17.65 -6.05 -1.06
CA ARG A 60 17.23 -5.71 -2.44
C ARG A 60 18.40 -5.62 -3.40
N LEU A 61 19.57 -5.18 -2.92
CA LEU A 61 20.80 -5.19 -3.71
C LEU A 61 21.47 -6.56 -3.79
N GLN A 62 21.04 -7.51 -2.96
CA GLN A 62 21.76 -8.75 -2.66
C GLN A 62 23.25 -8.51 -2.38
N ASN A 63 23.54 -7.52 -1.53
CA ASN A 63 24.89 -7.07 -1.22
C ASN A 63 24.98 -6.57 0.23
N LYS A 64 25.81 -7.23 1.05
CA LYS A 64 26.02 -6.90 2.48
C LYS A 64 26.52 -5.48 2.74
N GLU A 65 27.20 -4.87 1.77
CA GLU A 65 27.74 -3.50 1.88
C GLU A 65 26.93 -2.49 1.05
N GLY A 66 25.67 -2.84 0.74
CA GLY A 66 24.78 -2.02 -0.06
C GLY A 66 24.56 -0.63 0.50
N ARG A 67 24.44 0.36 -0.39
CA ARG A 67 24.14 1.75 -0.05
C ARG A 67 22.87 2.21 -0.73
N LYS A 68 22.14 3.13 -0.09
CA LYS A 68 20.90 3.73 -0.65
C LYS A 68 21.10 4.25 -2.08
N SER A 69 22.23 4.91 -2.37
CA SER A 69 22.54 5.40 -3.72
C SER A 69 22.65 4.29 -4.76
N GLN A 70 23.14 3.10 -4.38
CA GLN A 70 23.21 1.94 -5.25
C GLN A 70 21.83 1.35 -5.50
N LEU A 71 20.98 1.27 -4.47
CA LEU A 71 19.60 0.81 -4.63
C LEU A 71 18.78 1.74 -5.53
N LEU A 72 18.93 3.07 -5.37
CA LEU A 72 18.33 4.04 -6.27
C LEU A 72 18.86 3.90 -7.72
N THR A 73 20.15 3.57 -7.88
CA THR A 73 20.73 3.31 -9.22
C THR A 73 20.15 2.03 -9.83
N LEU A 74 19.99 0.97 -9.03
CA LEU A 74 19.34 -0.27 -9.45
C LEU A 74 17.90 0.03 -9.90
N ALA A 75 17.10 0.71 -9.07
CA ALA A 75 15.74 1.13 -9.39
C ALA A 75 15.66 1.92 -10.70
N MET A 76 16.54 2.92 -10.89
CA MET A 76 16.61 3.68 -12.14
C MET A 76 16.91 2.79 -13.36
N SER A 77 17.80 1.80 -13.20
CA SER A 77 18.20 0.87 -14.25
C SER A 77 17.12 -0.16 -14.58
N SER A 78 16.28 -0.52 -13.61
CA SER A 78 15.17 -1.46 -13.76
C SER A 78 14.03 -0.93 -14.63
N VAL A 79 13.90 0.38 -14.81
CA VAL A 79 12.81 0.99 -15.59
C VAL A 79 12.93 0.65 -17.08
N GLN A 80 11.81 0.23 -17.66
CA GLN A 80 11.73 -0.19 -19.06
C GLN A 80 10.74 0.64 -19.88
N ASN A 81 10.84 0.53 -21.20
CA ASN A 81 9.88 1.13 -22.13
C ASN A 81 8.66 0.23 -22.31
N TRP A 82 7.50 0.85 -22.49
CA TRP A 82 6.26 0.20 -22.88
C TRP A 82 6.19 -0.07 -24.38
N SER A 83 5.82 -1.28 -24.77
CA SER A 83 5.33 -1.61 -26.11
C SER A 83 3.82 -1.39 -26.24
N ASP A 84 3.33 -1.28 -27.48
CA ASP A 84 1.89 -1.09 -27.72
C ASP A 84 1.06 -2.32 -27.33
N THR A 85 1.61 -3.53 -27.46
CA THR A 85 0.97 -4.78 -27.02
C THR A 85 0.75 -4.78 -25.51
N GLU A 86 1.77 -4.38 -24.75
CA GLU A 86 1.68 -4.29 -23.29
C GLU A 86 0.68 -3.22 -22.85
N LYS A 87 0.74 -2.03 -23.46
CA LYS A 87 -0.25 -0.97 -23.20
C LYS A 87 -1.67 -1.45 -23.44
N LYS A 88 -1.90 -2.17 -24.55
CA LYS A 88 -3.21 -2.73 -24.88
C LYS A 88 -3.66 -3.75 -23.84
N LYS A 89 -2.79 -4.66 -23.41
CA LYS A 89 -3.09 -5.67 -22.38
C LYS A 89 -3.51 -5.02 -21.06
N VAL A 90 -2.72 -4.07 -20.57
CA VAL A 90 -3.00 -3.34 -19.32
C VAL A 90 -4.28 -2.49 -19.44
N THR A 91 -4.48 -1.84 -20.58
CA THR A 91 -5.70 -1.06 -20.86
C THR A 91 -6.95 -1.95 -20.83
N ASN A 92 -6.88 -3.14 -21.43
CA ASN A 92 -8.00 -4.09 -21.42
C ASN A 92 -8.33 -4.56 -20.00
N ALA A 93 -7.31 -4.85 -19.19
CA ALA A 93 -7.49 -5.25 -17.80
C ALA A 93 -8.13 -4.13 -16.95
N PHE A 94 -7.66 -2.88 -17.06
CA PHE A 94 -8.30 -1.73 -16.41
C PHE A 94 -9.75 -1.54 -16.88
N ASN A 95 -10.03 -1.66 -18.18
CA ASN A 95 -11.39 -1.56 -18.71
C ASN A 95 -12.30 -2.66 -18.12
N ALA A 96 -11.79 -3.88 -17.94
CA ALA A 96 -12.51 -4.97 -17.30
C ALA A 96 -12.80 -4.67 -15.82
N ILE A 97 -11.82 -4.13 -15.08
CA ILE A 97 -12.01 -3.66 -13.69
C ILE A 97 -13.10 -2.59 -13.63
N VAL A 98 -13.06 -1.58 -14.50
CA VAL A 98 -14.07 -0.52 -14.56
C VAL A 98 -15.46 -1.07 -14.89
N ALA A 99 -15.54 -2.03 -15.81
CA ALA A 99 -16.79 -2.71 -16.13
C ALA A 99 -17.34 -3.48 -14.91
N SER A 100 -16.48 -4.20 -14.18
CA SER A 100 -16.84 -4.88 -12.94
C SER A 100 -17.35 -3.92 -11.86
N ILE A 101 -16.65 -2.80 -11.63
CA ILE A 101 -17.04 -1.76 -10.66
C ILE A 101 -18.45 -1.24 -10.98
N LYS A 102 -18.71 -0.93 -12.26
CA LYS A 102 -20.03 -0.47 -12.73
C LYS A 102 -21.10 -1.53 -12.57
N LYS A 103 -20.83 -2.76 -13.02
CA LYS A 103 -21.76 -3.91 -12.90
C LYS A 103 -22.16 -4.14 -11.45
N GLN A 104 -21.20 -4.06 -10.54
CA GLN A 104 -21.40 -4.28 -9.11
C GLN A 104 -21.91 -3.05 -8.36
N LYS A 105 -22.03 -1.89 -9.03
CA LYS A 105 -22.49 -0.60 -8.47
C LYS A 105 -21.65 -0.16 -7.26
N LEU A 106 -20.34 -0.34 -7.34
CA LEU A 106 -19.44 0.06 -6.26
C LEU A 106 -19.21 1.57 -6.29
N ALA A 107 -19.31 2.20 -5.12
CA ALA A 107 -19.08 3.63 -4.93
C ALA A 107 -17.62 3.89 -4.54
N LEU A 108 -16.76 4.00 -5.55
CA LEU A 108 -15.33 4.28 -5.38
C LEU A 108 -14.99 5.71 -5.81
N SER A 109 -14.04 6.33 -5.12
CA SER A 109 -13.46 7.62 -5.51
C SER A 109 -12.01 7.38 -5.90
N PHE A 110 -11.65 7.84 -7.10
CA PHE A 110 -10.31 7.69 -7.65
C PHE A 110 -9.52 9.00 -7.54
N PRO A 111 -8.18 8.93 -7.49
CA PRO A 111 -7.35 10.11 -7.68
C PRO A 111 -7.53 10.66 -9.11
N ASP A 112 -7.05 11.89 -9.31
CA ASP A 112 -7.11 12.56 -10.62
C ASP A 112 -6.31 11.79 -11.69
N GLU A 113 -5.25 11.10 -11.27
CA GLU A 113 -4.36 10.35 -12.16
C GLU A 113 -3.71 9.16 -11.47
N ILE A 114 -3.63 8.04 -12.20
CA ILE A 114 -2.81 6.87 -11.89
C ILE A 114 -1.72 6.73 -12.96
N ILE A 115 -0.46 6.66 -12.55
CA ILE A 115 0.67 6.54 -13.49
C ILE A 115 1.14 5.08 -13.51
N LEU A 116 1.28 4.51 -14.70
CA LEU A 116 1.72 3.13 -14.89
C LEU A 116 3.18 3.08 -15.35
N ILE A 117 4.00 2.39 -14.57
CA ILE A 117 5.42 2.20 -14.79
C ILE A 117 5.70 0.74 -15.15
N LYS A 118 6.66 0.49 -16.05
CA LYS A 118 7.17 -0.84 -16.34
C LYS A 118 8.56 -1.00 -15.75
N THR A 119 8.80 -2.06 -14.98
CA THR A 119 10.13 -2.37 -14.43
C THR A 119 10.50 -3.85 -14.60
N SER A 120 11.78 -4.18 -14.45
CA SER A 120 12.25 -5.57 -14.34
C SER A 120 11.94 -6.19 -12.96
N MET A 121 11.52 -5.38 -11.99
CA MET A 121 11.25 -5.73 -10.59
C MET A 121 12.46 -6.12 -9.75
N GLN A 122 13.68 -6.01 -10.28
CA GLN A 122 14.91 -6.30 -9.52
C GLN A 122 15.06 -5.43 -8.28
N GLU A 123 14.55 -4.20 -8.33
CA GLU A 123 14.60 -3.22 -7.24
C GLU A 123 13.69 -3.58 -6.06
N GLU A 124 12.69 -4.43 -6.28
CA GLU A 124 11.79 -4.96 -5.24
C GLU A 124 11.85 -6.50 -5.19
N GLY A 125 13.05 -7.05 -5.38
CA GLY A 125 13.31 -8.48 -5.16
C GLY A 125 12.61 -9.44 -6.14
N GLY A 126 12.13 -8.95 -7.28
CA GLY A 126 11.41 -9.75 -8.28
C GLY A 126 9.91 -9.86 -8.03
N ALA A 127 9.32 -8.93 -7.26
CA ALA A 127 7.87 -8.81 -7.10
C ALA A 127 7.12 -8.76 -8.46
N SER A 128 5.82 -9.05 -8.46
CA SER A 128 5.01 -9.02 -9.68
C SER A 128 4.60 -7.60 -10.09
N ALA A 129 4.19 -6.82 -9.11
CA ALA A 129 3.84 -5.43 -9.19
C ALA A 129 4.02 -4.81 -7.79
N TYR A 130 3.96 -3.48 -7.72
CA TYR A 130 3.80 -2.75 -6.48
C TYR A 130 3.28 -1.33 -6.75
N THR A 131 2.71 -0.72 -5.72
CA THR A 131 2.08 0.60 -5.76
C THR A 131 2.77 1.56 -4.80
N ARG A 132 3.22 2.71 -5.31
CA ARG A 132 3.81 3.78 -4.51
C ARG A 132 3.24 5.12 -4.94
N LYS A 133 2.87 5.97 -3.97
CA LYS A 133 2.12 7.21 -4.23
C LYS A 133 0.88 6.94 -5.11
N ASN A 134 0.73 7.64 -6.22
CA ASN A 134 -0.36 7.45 -7.19
C ASN A 134 0.09 6.64 -8.43
N TRP A 135 1.15 5.84 -8.32
CA TRP A 135 1.68 5.07 -9.44
C TRP A 135 1.84 3.58 -9.11
N ILE A 136 1.71 2.77 -10.16
CA ILE A 136 1.79 1.31 -10.11
C ILE A 136 2.95 0.89 -11.01
N ALA A 137 3.93 0.18 -10.46
CA ALA A 137 4.97 -0.50 -11.23
C ALA A 137 4.51 -1.92 -11.56
N ILE A 138 4.67 -2.32 -12.82
CA ILE A 138 4.27 -3.64 -13.32
C ILE A 138 5.49 -4.34 -13.91
N GLY A 139 5.70 -5.59 -13.49
CA GLY A 139 6.87 -6.37 -13.87
C GLY A 139 6.80 -6.84 -15.32
N GLU A 140 7.93 -6.77 -16.02
CA GLU A 140 8.07 -7.30 -17.38
C GLU A 140 7.64 -8.77 -17.49
N ASN A 141 8.00 -9.59 -16.50
CA ASN A 141 7.62 -11.01 -16.47
C ASN A 141 6.09 -11.20 -16.49
N VAL A 142 5.35 -10.39 -15.73
CA VAL A 142 3.88 -10.43 -15.67
C VAL A 142 3.27 -9.98 -17.01
N LEU A 143 3.82 -8.92 -17.60
CA LEU A 143 3.36 -8.42 -18.90
C LEU A 143 3.50 -9.50 -19.99
N ASN A 144 4.56 -10.30 -19.94
CA ASN A 144 4.86 -11.31 -20.94
C ASN A 144 4.17 -12.66 -20.69
N ASN A 145 4.05 -13.10 -19.44
CA ASN A 145 3.73 -14.50 -19.13
C ASN A 145 2.37 -14.73 -18.47
N THR A 146 1.67 -13.66 -18.09
CA THR A 146 0.39 -13.76 -17.37
C THR A 146 -0.80 -13.72 -18.32
N GLN A 147 -1.88 -14.45 -18.03
CA GLN A 147 -3.12 -14.39 -18.82
C GLN A 147 -3.94 -13.13 -18.47
N ASP A 148 -4.89 -12.74 -19.34
CA ASP A 148 -5.72 -11.54 -19.15
C ASP A 148 -6.47 -11.52 -17.80
N ALA A 149 -7.02 -12.66 -17.37
CA ALA A 149 -7.74 -12.76 -16.09
C ALA A 149 -6.82 -12.55 -14.88
N GLN A 150 -5.58 -13.06 -14.94
CA GLN A 150 -4.59 -12.87 -13.90
C GLN A 150 -4.04 -11.43 -13.89
N MET A 151 -3.89 -10.81 -15.06
CA MET A 151 -3.56 -9.38 -15.18
C MET A 151 -4.65 -8.50 -14.57
N GLN A 152 -5.93 -8.82 -14.83
CA GLN A 152 -7.06 -8.12 -14.23
C GLN A 152 -7.05 -8.26 -12.69
N LEU A 153 -6.78 -9.45 -12.18
CA LEU A 153 -6.69 -9.70 -10.74
C LEU A 153 -5.55 -8.87 -10.11
N LEU A 154 -4.35 -8.90 -10.70
CA LEU A 154 -3.20 -8.14 -10.19
C LEU A 154 -3.48 -6.64 -10.21
N LEU A 155 -3.98 -6.07 -11.30
CA LEU A 155 -4.25 -4.64 -11.35
C LEU A 155 -5.41 -4.22 -10.44
N ALA A 156 -6.35 -5.12 -10.12
CA ALA A 156 -7.36 -4.83 -9.12
C ALA A 156 -6.76 -4.79 -7.71
N HIS A 157 -5.79 -5.66 -7.42
CA HIS A 157 -5.00 -5.64 -6.19
C HIS A 157 -4.23 -4.32 -6.07
N GLU A 158 -3.44 -3.94 -7.09
CA GLU A 158 -2.69 -2.67 -7.07
C GLU A 158 -3.60 -1.42 -7.00
N LEU A 159 -4.76 -1.47 -7.66
CA LEU A 159 -5.75 -0.38 -7.56
C LEU A 159 -6.27 -0.20 -6.13
N PHE A 160 -6.35 -1.26 -5.32
CA PHE A 160 -6.73 -1.15 -3.91
C PHE A 160 -5.76 -0.24 -3.14
N HIS A 161 -4.45 -0.42 -3.33
CA HIS A 161 -3.41 0.38 -2.71
C HIS A 161 -3.49 1.87 -3.10
N ILE A 162 -3.89 2.16 -4.34
CA ILE A 162 -4.19 3.54 -4.78
C ILE A 162 -5.39 4.11 -4.02
N LEU A 163 -6.46 3.33 -3.86
CA LEU A 163 -7.70 3.78 -3.22
C LEU A 163 -7.51 4.05 -1.72
N THR A 164 -6.76 3.19 -1.01
CA THR A 164 -6.46 3.38 0.41
C THR A 164 -5.59 4.60 0.67
N ARG A 165 -4.67 4.94 -0.25
CA ARG A 165 -3.88 6.19 -0.22
C ARG A 165 -4.71 7.43 -0.50
N HIS A 166 -5.60 7.34 -1.48
CA HIS A 166 -6.39 8.48 -1.94
C HIS A 166 -7.48 8.88 -0.93
N ASN A 167 -8.07 7.91 -0.22
CA ASN A 167 -9.22 8.17 0.62
C ASN A 167 -9.15 7.41 1.96
N LEU A 168 -8.78 8.13 3.03
CA LEU A 168 -8.70 7.57 4.38
C LEU A 168 -10.04 7.02 4.88
N ASN A 169 -11.17 7.59 4.50
CA ASN A 169 -12.50 7.07 4.87
C ASN A 169 -12.82 5.75 4.16
N PHE A 170 -12.35 5.59 2.91
CA PHE A 170 -12.39 4.30 2.22
C PHE A 170 -11.52 3.28 2.97
N LYS A 171 -10.26 3.62 3.29
CA LYS A 171 -9.34 2.77 4.05
C LYS A 171 -9.95 2.32 5.39
N LYS A 172 -10.47 3.25 6.20
CA LYS A 172 -11.19 2.97 7.45
C LYS A 172 -12.34 1.99 7.24
N SER A 173 -13.19 2.23 6.24
CA SER A 173 -14.37 1.41 5.96
C SER A 173 -13.99 -0.03 5.60
N VAL A 174 -13.01 -0.24 4.73
CA VAL A 174 -12.61 -1.58 4.29
C VAL A 174 -11.80 -2.33 5.35
N TYR A 175 -10.93 -1.66 6.10
CA TYR A 175 -10.19 -2.28 7.22
C TYR A 175 -11.12 -2.79 8.32
N GLN A 176 -12.18 -2.03 8.62
CA GLN A 176 -13.17 -2.44 9.63
C GLN A 176 -13.84 -3.78 9.28
N THR A 177 -13.93 -4.13 7.99
CA THR A 177 -14.54 -5.40 7.53
C THR A 177 -13.75 -6.64 7.94
N ILE A 178 -12.48 -6.47 8.30
CA ILE A 178 -11.61 -7.54 8.83
C ILE A 178 -11.21 -7.26 10.28
N GLY A 179 -11.95 -6.43 11.00
CA GLY A 179 -11.74 -6.17 12.43
C GLY A 179 -10.53 -5.28 12.76
N PHE A 180 -9.91 -4.65 11.77
CA PHE A 180 -8.85 -3.66 11.98
C PHE A 180 -9.44 -2.25 12.06
N THR A 181 -8.94 -1.45 12.99
CA THR A 181 -9.22 -0.02 13.12
C THR A 181 -8.06 0.78 12.55
N VAL A 182 -8.35 1.78 11.72
CA VAL A 182 -7.36 2.72 11.16
C VAL A 182 -7.45 4.04 11.93
N MET A 183 -6.31 4.47 12.48
CA MET A 183 -6.12 5.70 13.24
C MET A 183 -5.86 6.90 12.31
N ASP A 184 -6.02 8.11 12.84
CA ASP A 184 -5.72 9.35 12.10
C ASP A 184 -4.22 9.69 12.05
N HIS A 185 -3.42 9.00 12.87
CA HIS A 185 -1.96 9.15 12.97
C HIS A 185 -1.28 7.78 12.88
N GLU A 186 0.00 7.78 12.47
CA GLU A 186 0.80 6.58 12.45
C GLU A 186 1.28 6.17 13.85
N ILE A 187 1.47 4.87 14.04
CA ILE A 187 2.13 4.30 15.20
C ILE A 187 3.60 4.68 15.13
N LEU A 188 4.10 5.31 16.20
CA LEU A 188 5.53 5.61 16.33
C LEU A 188 6.25 4.38 16.86
N PHE A 189 7.12 3.81 16.03
CA PHE A 189 7.89 2.63 16.38
C PHE A 189 9.26 3.00 16.97
N PRO A 190 9.72 2.30 18.02
CA PRO A 190 11.05 2.49 18.58
C PRO A 190 12.15 1.99 17.62
N THR A 191 13.39 2.44 17.85
CA THR A 191 14.51 2.18 16.92
C THR A 191 14.81 0.69 16.73
N ASP A 192 14.68 -0.12 17.78
CA ASP A 192 14.99 -1.55 17.76
C ASP A 192 14.12 -2.35 16.77
N ILE A 193 12.88 -1.93 16.53
CA ILE A 193 12.02 -2.52 15.50
C ILE A 193 12.18 -1.82 14.14
N LEU A 194 12.45 -0.51 14.10
CA LEU A 194 12.68 0.21 12.84
C LEU A 194 13.90 -0.34 12.08
N GLU A 195 14.94 -0.77 12.81
CA GLU A 195 16.13 -1.41 12.23
C GLU A 195 15.86 -2.82 11.68
N LYS A 196 14.79 -3.49 12.15
CA LYS A 196 14.40 -4.85 11.74
C LYS A 196 13.23 -4.86 10.76
N ARG A 197 12.48 -3.77 10.64
CA ARG A 197 11.32 -3.64 9.76
C ARG A 197 11.72 -3.92 8.31
N ILE A 198 10.90 -4.65 7.58
CA ILE A 198 11.01 -4.76 6.13
C ILE A 198 9.99 -3.82 5.53
N SER A 199 10.46 -2.86 4.72
CA SER A 199 9.59 -1.93 4.01
C SER A 199 8.82 -2.66 2.89
N ASN A 200 7.55 -2.30 2.72
CA ASN A 200 6.73 -2.70 1.58
C ASN A 200 6.16 -1.43 0.93
N PRO A 201 6.44 -1.16 -0.36
CA PRO A 201 5.94 0.04 -1.04
C PRO A 201 4.40 0.12 -1.05
N ASP A 202 3.68 -1.00 -0.99
CA ASP A 202 2.22 -1.10 -0.99
C ASP A 202 1.58 -0.66 0.33
N ILE A 203 2.35 -0.61 1.42
CA ILE A 203 1.92 -0.08 2.70
C ILE A 203 2.27 1.41 2.78
N SER A 204 1.27 2.27 2.58
CA SER A 204 1.49 3.72 2.64
C SER A 204 1.73 4.26 4.06
N ARG A 205 1.09 3.66 5.07
CA ARG A 205 1.07 4.14 6.45
C ARG A 205 0.91 2.99 7.43
N TYR A 206 1.63 3.04 8.54
CA TYR A 206 1.47 2.12 9.68
C TYR A 206 0.56 2.73 10.73
N ASP A 207 -0.75 2.73 10.46
CA ASP A 207 -1.77 3.44 11.25
C ASP A 207 -2.95 2.53 11.65
N SER A 208 -2.75 1.21 11.67
CA SER A 208 -3.84 0.26 11.97
C SER A 208 -3.51 -0.73 13.07
N TYR A 209 -4.55 -1.15 13.79
CA TYR A 209 -4.48 -2.17 14.83
C TYR A 209 -5.76 -3.01 14.86
N ALA A 210 -5.70 -4.18 15.47
CA ALA A 210 -6.86 -4.98 15.81
C ALA A 210 -6.76 -5.48 17.26
N PRO A 211 -7.87 -5.58 18.02
CA PRO A 211 -7.88 -6.34 19.27
C PRO A 211 -7.74 -7.83 18.92
N LEU A 212 -6.68 -8.46 19.40
CA LEU A 212 -6.36 -9.86 19.16
C LEU A 212 -6.14 -10.59 20.49
N THR A 213 -6.54 -11.86 20.55
CA THR A 213 -6.40 -12.71 21.72
C THR A 213 -5.15 -13.57 21.60
N VAL A 214 -4.24 -13.40 22.56
CA VAL A 214 -3.00 -14.19 22.68
C VAL A 214 -2.93 -14.74 24.10
N ASN A 215 -2.82 -16.06 24.23
CA ASN A 215 -2.79 -16.75 25.53
C ASN A 215 -3.98 -16.37 26.43
N GLY A 216 -5.19 -16.29 25.85
CA GLY A 216 -6.41 -15.91 26.56
C GLY A 216 -6.53 -14.45 26.97
N LYS A 217 -5.57 -13.57 26.60
CA LYS A 217 -5.63 -12.12 26.84
C LYS A 217 -5.85 -11.38 25.52
N THR A 218 -6.94 -10.61 25.45
CA THR A 218 -7.20 -9.70 24.34
C THR A 218 -6.44 -8.38 24.55
N GLN A 219 -5.72 -7.94 23.52
CA GLN A 219 -5.03 -6.64 23.51
C GLN A 219 -4.93 -6.09 22.08
N ASN A 220 -4.76 -4.77 21.95
CA ASN A 220 -4.57 -4.15 20.64
C ASN A 220 -3.20 -4.52 20.09
N CYS A 221 -3.16 -4.99 18.87
CA CYS A 221 -1.93 -5.36 18.17
C CYS A 221 -1.91 -4.72 16.77
N THR A 222 -0.73 -4.30 16.32
CA THR A 222 -0.48 -3.94 14.91
C THR A 222 0.35 -5.02 14.23
N MET A 223 0.18 -5.21 12.92
CA MET A 223 0.98 -6.16 12.14
C MET A 223 2.26 -5.51 11.63
N MET A 224 3.36 -6.26 11.67
CA MET A 224 4.67 -5.83 11.22
C MET A 224 5.31 -6.89 10.33
N ILE A 225 5.90 -6.44 9.21
CA ILE A 225 6.82 -7.21 8.40
C ILE A 225 8.22 -6.88 8.90
N TYR A 226 8.98 -7.89 9.31
CA TYR A 226 10.31 -7.70 9.90
C TYR A 226 11.25 -8.84 9.53
N THR A 227 12.52 -8.70 9.89
CA THR A 227 13.51 -9.77 9.86
C THR A 227 14.03 -10.08 11.26
N ASP A 228 14.36 -11.35 11.50
CA ASP A 228 14.92 -11.83 12.75
C ASP A 228 16.46 -11.94 12.73
N ARG A 229 17.08 -11.68 11.58
CA ARG A 229 18.52 -11.83 11.36
C ARG A 229 19.06 -10.80 10.36
N PRO A 230 20.34 -10.42 10.43
CA PRO A 230 20.95 -9.54 9.43
C PRO A 230 20.93 -10.20 8.05
N TYR A 231 21.00 -9.37 6.99
CA TYR A 231 21.15 -9.88 5.63
C TYR A 231 22.54 -10.50 5.45
N GLU A 232 22.58 -11.76 5.02
CA GLU A 232 23.81 -12.46 4.70
C GLU A 232 23.91 -12.70 3.18
N ASP A 233 23.06 -13.56 2.64
CA ASP A 233 22.98 -13.85 1.21
C ASP A 233 21.56 -14.32 0.85
N GLY A 234 21.36 -14.73 -0.40
CA GLY A 234 20.09 -15.29 -0.85
C GLY A 234 19.01 -14.25 -1.11
N ASP A 235 17.78 -14.75 -1.27
CA ASP A 235 16.66 -13.98 -1.77
C ASP A 235 15.97 -13.18 -0.67
N PHE A 236 15.47 -12.00 -1.04
CA PHE A 236 14.77 -11.07 -0.14
C PHE A 236 13.63 -11.73 0.65
N PHE A 237 12.85 -12.58 -0.02
CA PHE A 237 11.66 -13.21 0.56
C PHE A 237 11.99 -14.22 1.68
N ASP A 238 13.20 -14.78 1.72
CA ASP A 238 13.62 -15.76 2.73
C ASP A 238 13.78 -15.16 4.14
N TYR A 239 13.82 -13.83 4.22
CA TYR A 239 14.02 -13.10 5.47
C TYR A 239 12.73 -12.55 6.06
N ILE A 240 11.63 -12.62 5.32
CA ILE A 240 10.35 -12.06 5.74
C ILE A 240 9.77 -12.86 6.91
N LYS A 241 9.56 -12.15 8.02
CA LYS A 241 8.77 -12.60 9.16
C LYS A 241 7.58 -11.67 9.34
N ILE A 242 6.46 -12.24 9.74
CA ILE A 242 5.24 -11.49 10.07
C ILE A 242 5.00 -11.63 11.56
N GLY A 243 4.74 -10.51 12.23
CA GLY A 243 4.52 -10.49 13.66
C GLY A 243 3.47 -9.47 14.08
N LEU A 244 3.02 -9.62 15.31
CA LEU A 244 2.07 -8.75 15.99
C LEU A 244 2.81 -7.99 17.08
N ILE A 245 2.78 -6.67 17.01
CA ILE A 245 3.33 -5.80 18.04
C ILE A 245 2.17 -5.35 18.92
N PRO A 246 2.13 -5.76 20.21
CA PRO A 246 1.10 -5.32 21.12
C PRO A 246 1.30 -3.85 21.47
N LEU A 247 0.19 -3.13 21.63
CA LEU A 247 0.13 -1.71 21.89
C LEU A 247 -0.47 -1.44 23.27
N ASN A 248 0.05 -0.46 23.99
CA ASN A 248 -0.55 0.01 25.24
C ASN A 248 -1.80 0.87 24.99
N GLU A 249 -2.40 1.40 26.06
CA GLU A 249 -3.61 2.25 25.98
C GLU A 249 -3.42 3.54 25.18
N GLN A 250 -2.17 3.97 24.98
CA GLN A 250 -1.79 5.15 24.19
C GLN A 250 -1.32 4.77 22.77
N PHE A 251 -1.55 3.52 22.35
CA PHE A 251 -1.14 2.98 21.04
C PHE A 251 0.38 2.99 20.79
N ILE A 252 1.17 2.92 21.86
CA ILE A 252 2.63 2.83 21.79
C ILE A 252 3.02 1.34 21.87
N PRO A 253 3.96 0.85 21.03
CA PRO A 253 4.52 -0.50 21.12
C PRO A 253 4.99 -0.85 22.53
N ILE A 254 4.59 -2.01 23.03
CA ILE A 254 5.04 -2.51 24.35
C ILE A 254 6.44 -3.10 24.19
N GLN A 255 7.36 -2.68 25.08
CA GLN A 255 8.71 -3.19 25.16
C GLN A 255 8.94 -3.95 26.46
N GLU A 256 9.77 -5.00 26.42
CA GLU A 256 10.29 -5.73 27.57
C GLU A 256 11.81 -5.67 27.55
N ASN A 257 12.43 -5.25 28.66
CA ASN A 257 13.90 -5.08 28.76
C ASN A 257 14.53 -4.21 27.66
N GLY A 258 13.77 -3.25 27.12
CA GLY A 258 14.22 -2.35 26.05
C GLY A 258 14.05 -2.89 24.62
N GLU A 259 13.46 -4.08 24.46
CA GLU A 259 13.15 -4.66 23.16
C GLU A 259 11.63 -4.70 22.91
N THR A 260 11.21 -4.36 21.70
CA THR A 260 9.80 -4.43 21.28
C THR A 260 9.33 -5.87 21.27
N ILE A 261 8.21 -6.13 21.93
CA ILE A 261 7.58 -7.45 21.91
C ILE A 261 7.03 -7.70 20.49
N ILE A 262 7.37 -8.85 19.91
CA ILE A 262 6.81 -9.31 18.64
C ILE A 262 6.24 -10.71 18.87
N ILE A 263 4.94 -10.86 18.64
CA ILE A 263 4.22 -12.12 18.81
C ILE A 263 4.03 -12.72 17.41
N PRO A 264 4.43 -13.99 17.15
CA PRO A 264 4.12 -14.67 15.89
C PRO A 264 2.62 -14.66 15.61
N ILE A 265 2.23 -14.45 14.34
CA ILE A 265 0.80 -14.33 13.97
C ILE A 265 -0.01 -15.58 14.32
N GLU A 266 0.65 -16.75 14.37
CA GLU A 266 0.05 -18.04 14.69
C GLU A 266 -0.41 -18.14 16.15
N GLN A 267 0.09 -17.26 17.03
CA GLN A 267 -0.33 -17.19 18.43
C GLN A 267 -1.58 -16.33 18.65
N ALA A 268 -2.04 -15.58 17.63
CA ALA A 268 -3.31 -14.87 17.71
C ALA A 268 -4.46 -15.80 17.35
N GLU A 269 -5.17 -16.23 18.39
CA GLU A 269 -6.22 -17.24 18.34
C GLU A 269 -7.36 -16.86 17.38
N ASP A 270 -7.70 -15.57 17.33
CA ASP A 270 -8.85 -15.03 16.60
C ASP A 270 -8.48 -14.23 15.33
N LEU A 271 -7.20 -14.20 14.92
CA LEU A 271 -6.78 -13.42 13.73
C LEU A 271 -7.49 -13.90 12.46
N TYR A 272 -7.40 -15.21 12.17
CA TYR A 272 -7.99 -15.82 10.97
C TYR A 272 -9.52 -15.84 10.98
N GLU A 273 -10.16 -15.70 12.14
CA GLU A 273 -11.61 -15.51 12.22
C GLU A 273 -12.01 -14.13 11.66
N LYS A 274 -11.17 -13.11 11.87
CA LYS A 274 -11.43 -11.76 11.38
C LYS A 274 -11.08 -11.61 9.90
N ILE A 275 -9.87 -12.01 9.52
CA ILE A 275 -9.32 -11.77 8.19
C ILE A 275 -9.74 -12.84 7.15
N GLY A 276 -10.25 -13.98 7.62
CA GLY A 276 -10.61 -15.13 6.79
C GLY A 276 -9.42 -15.89 6.21
N LYS A 277 -9.69 -16.81 5.28
CA LYS A 277 -8.68 -17.71 4.68
C LYS A 277 -8.68 -17.66 3.15
N ASN A 278 -8.99 -16.51 2.57
CA ASN A 278 -9.08 -16.33 1.12
C ASN A 278 -7.71 -16.18 0.43
N THR A 279 -6.68 -15.80 1.19
CA THR A 279 -5.31 -15.61 0.70
C THR A 279 -4.32 -16.14 1.73
N ASP A 280 -3.19 -16.65 1.23
CA ASP A 280 -2.04 -17.01 2.05
C ASP A 280 -1.07 -15.83 2.23
N TYR A 281 -1.30 -14.70 1.54
CA TYR A 281 -0.47 -13.51 1.58
C TYR A 281 -0.78 -12.61 2.80
N VAL A 282 -0.76 -13.22 3.99
CA VAL A 282 -1.10 -12.59 5.27
C VAL A 282 0.12 -11.86 5.85
N ILE A 283 0.67 -10.90 5.09
CA ILE A 283 1.83 -10.13 5.53
C ILE A 283 1.46 -8.79 6.18
N ASN A 284 0.30 -8.24 5.82
CA ASN A 284 -0.27 -7.01 6.39
C ASN A 284 -1.79 -6.96 6.13
N PRO A 285 -2.62 -6.30 6.96
CA PRO A 285 -4.04 -6.10 6.64
C PRO A 285 -4.27 -5.43 5.27
N GLU A 286 -3.36 -4.54 4.84
CA GLU A 286 -3.42 -3.90 3.51
C GLU A 286 -3.46 -4.95 2.39
N GLU A 287 -2.57 -5.94 2.46
CA GLU A 287 -2.41 -7.00 1.45
C GLU A 287 -3.56 -7.99 1.46
N VAL A 288 -4.02 -8.37 2.66
CA VAL A 288 -5.19 -9.23 2.81
C VAL A 288 -6.41 -8.57 2.18
N LEU A 289 -6.60 -7.27 2.39
CA LEU A 289 -7.71 -6.53 1.80
C LEU A 289 -7.53 -6.31 0.30
N ALA A 290 -6.31 -6.08 -0.19
CA ALA A 290 -6.02 -5.94 -1.61
C ALA A 290 -6.42 -7.21 -2.40
N ASP A 291 -6.08 -8.39 -1.89
CA ASP A 291 -6.51 -9.66 -2.49
C ASP A 291 -8.02 -9.85 -2.43
N ASN A 292 -8.65 -9.59 -1.27
CA ASN A 292 -10.10 -9.72 -1.15
C ASN A 292 -10.85 -8.71 -2.06
N PHE A 293 -10.32 -7.50 -2.22
CA PHE A 293 -10.83 -6.51 -3.16
C PHE A 293 -10.69 -7.02 -4.61
N ALA A 294 -9.53 -7.56 -4.98
CA ALA A 294 -9.31 -8.14 -6.29
C ALA A 294 -10.28 -9.31 -6.58
N PHE A 295 -10.48 -10.21 -5.61
CA PHE A 295 -11.44 -11.32 -5.70
C PHE A 295 -12.88 -10.83 -5.86
N MET A 296 -13.26 -9.76 -5.14
CA MET A 296 -14.55 -9.11 -5.28
C MET A 296 -14.73 -8.56 -6.71
N ILE A 297 -13.74 -7.86 -7.24
CA ILE A 297 -13.78 -7.22 -8.56
C ILE A 297 -13.95 -8.25 -9.68
N VAL A 298 -13.24 -9.38 -9.61
CA VAL A 298 -13.34 -10.46 -10.61
C VAL A 298 -14.46 -11.47 -10.32
N GLU A 299 -15.25 -11.25 -9.26
CA GLU A 299 -16.33 -12.12 -8.79
C GLU A 299 -15.88 -13.59 -8.62
N LYS A 300 -14.66 -13.79 -8.09
CA LYS A 300 -14.04 -15.10 -7.88
C LYS A 300 -14.97 -16.04 -7.14
N LYS A 301 -15.06 -17.29 -7.60
CA LYS A 301 -15.87 -18.35 -6.99
C LYS A 301 -15.06 -19.17 -6.00
N ASP A 302 -15.76 -19.91 -5.16
CA ASP A 302 -15.20 -20.92 -4.26
C ASP A 302 -14.14 -20.36 -3.30
N LEU A 303 -14.38 -19.14 -2.81
CA LEU A 303 -13.58 -18.53 -1.74
C LEU A 303 -13.79 -19.32 -0.44
N PRO A 304 -12.71 -19.65 0.32
CA PRO A 304 -12.83 -20.33 1.61
C PRO A 304 -13.62 -19.54 2.68
N THR A 305 -13.59 -18.21 2.63
CA THR A 305 -14.30 -17.31 3.54
C THR A 305 -14.98 -16.19 2.74
N PRO A 306 -16.04 -16.50 1.98
CA PRO A 306 -16.70 -15.53 1.11
C PRO A 306 -17.30 -14.34 1.88
N GLU A 307 -17.55 -14.51 3.19
CA GLU A 307 -18.06 -13.48 4.07
C GLU A 307 -17.16 -12.24 4.13
N VAL A 308 -15.84 -12.39 4.00
CA VAL A 308 -14.90 -11.26 3.97
C VAL A 308 -15.18 -10.34 2.77
N VAL A 309 -15.28 -10.94 1.59
CA VAL A 309 -15.62 -10.23 0.35
C VAL A 309 -17.03 -9.65 0.41
N ASN A 310 -17.99 -10.37 1.01
CA ASN A 310 -19.35 -9.89 1.15
C ASN A 310 -19.42 -8.64 2.06
N ARG A 311 -18.75 -8.65 3.22
CA ARG A 311 -18.69 -7.47 4.11
C ARG A 311 -18.07 -6.27 3.40
N MET A 312 -16.97 -6.47 2.67
CA MET A 312 -16.36 -5.43 1.84
C MET A 312 -17.33 -4.90 0.79
N LYS A 313 -18.03 -5.78 0.09
CA LYS A 313 -19.00 -5.38 -0.93
C LYS A 313 -20.15 -4.55 -0.34
N GLU A 314 -20.64 -4.87 0.85
CA GLU A 314 -21.70 -4.12 1.51
C GLU A 314 -21.26 -2.70 1.92
N VAL A 315 -20.01 -2.50 2.37
CA VAL A 315 -19.53 -1.13 2.69
C VAL A 315 -19.23 -0.30 1.44
N LEU A 316 -19.02 -0.95 0.28
CA LEU A 316 -18.72 -0.29 -0.99
C LEU A 316 -19.95 -0.08 -1.87
N LYS A 317 -21.06 -0.75 -1.60
CA LYS A 317 -22.35 -0.43 -2.21
C LYS A 317 -22.94 0.78 -1.47
N LYS A 318 -23.24 1.83 -2.23
CA LYS A 318 -24.12 2.91 -1.78
C LYS A 318 -25.42 2.82 -2.57
#